data_AF-A0A914WXE6-F1
#
_entry.id   AF-A0A914WXE6-F1
#
_cell.length_a   1.000
_cell.length_b   1.000
_cell.length_c   1.000
_cell.angle_alpha   90.00
_cell.angle_beta   90.00
_cell.angle_gamma   90.00
#
_symmetry.space_group_name_H-M   'P 1'
#
loop_
_entity.id
_entity.type
_entity.pdbx_description
1 polymer ?
#
loop_
_entity_poly.entity_id
_entity_poly.type
_entity_poly.pdbx_seq_one_letter_code
_entity_poly.pdbx_strand_id
1 'polypeptide(L)'
;MVWYSNALEVFVLATVPIYVSVLLVLWLNRRDSILGSPFFVVFMAAGLSDIFVAVQRACCIQAPTMFFYEVALNSRAMATICLATRRHAGTTQCLGTVLLALNRFTAVVFPLRHKLV
;
A
#
# COMPACT_ATOMS: atom_id res chain seq x y z
N MET A 1 -0.80 26.18 -0.69
CA MET A 1 -0.23 24.96 -0.09
C MET A 1 -1.08 24.36 1.02
N VAL A 2 -1.71 25.16 1.92
CA VAL A 2 -2.54 24.65 3.04
C VAL A 2 -3.70 23.73 2.61
N TRP A 3 -4.42 24.08 1.54
CA TRP A 3 -5.52 23.26 1.01
C TRP A 3 -5.11 21.85 0.56
N TYR A 4 -3.87 21.71 0.07
CA TYR A 4 -3.33 20.41 -0.38
C TYR A 4 -2.93 19.53 0.82
N SER A 5 -2.52 20.15 1.95
CA SER A 5 -2.24 19.43 3.19
C SER A 5 -3.52 18.84 3.78
N ASN A 6 -4.57 19.65 3.89
CA ASN A 6 -5.84 19.22 4.50
C ASN A 6 -6.50 18.08 3.71
N ALA A 7 -6.48 18.16 2.37
CA ALA A 7 -7.02 17.10 1.51
C ALA A 7 -6.23 15.78 1.64
N LEU A 8 -4.91 15.86 1.82
CA LEU A 8 -4.04 14.70 1.98
C LEU A 8 -4.18 14.07 3.37
N GLU A 9 -4.35 14.89 4.41
CA GLU A 9 -4.69 14.48 5.78
C GLU A 9 -6.00 13.69 5.79
N VAL A 10 -7.06 14.26 5.22
CA VAL A 10 -8.39 13.61 5.15
C VAL A 10 -8.30 12.32 4.35
N PHE A 11 -7.56 12.31 3.23
CA PHE A 11 -7.35 11.11 2.44
C PHE A 11 -6.64 10.01 3.24
N VAL A 12 -5.55 10.32 3.95
CA VAL A 12 -4.82 9.35 4.78
C VAL A 12 -5.68 8.85 5.95
N LEU A 13 -6.36 9.77 6.65
CA LEU A 13 -7.25 9.46 7.77
C LEU A 13 -8.44 8.58 7.36
N ALA A 14 -8.96 8.72 6.14
CA ALA A 14 -10.04 7.88 5.65
C ALA A 14 -9.52 6.54 5.10
N THR A 15 -8.44 6.55 4.31
CA THR A 15 -7.97 5.35 3.59
C THR A 15 -7.24 4.35 4.48
N VAL A 16 -6.38 4.81 5.39
CA VAL A 16 -5.60 3.89 6.25
C VAL A 16 -6.50 3.00 7.12
N PRO A 17 -7.53 3.51 7.82
CA PRO A 17 -8.43 2.65 8.59
C PRO A 17 -9.18 1.64 7.73
N ILE A 18 -9.55 2.03 6.49
CA ILE A 18 -10.22 1.11 5.55
C ILE A 18 -9.28 -0.03 5.18
N TYR A 19 -8.04 0.27 4.77
CA TYR A 19 -7.04 -0.75 4.44
C TYR A 19 -6.72 -1.66 5.62
N VAL A 20 -6.56 -1.09 6.83
CA VAL A 20 -6.33 -1.87 8.06
C VAL A 20 -7.52 -2.78 8.35
N SER A 21 -8.75 -2.27 8.21
CA SER A 21 -9.97 -3.06 8.44
C SER A 21 -10.07 -4.22 7.45
N VAL A 22 -9.79 -3.96 6.17
CA VAL A 22 -9.78 -5.00 5.12
C VAL A 22 -8.72 -6.05 5.38
N LEU A 23 -7.49 -5.65 5.75
CA LEU A 23 -6.43 -6.59 6.11
C LEU A 23 -6.78 -7.42 7.35
N LEU A 24 -7.44 -6.81 8.34
CA LEU A 24 -7.86 -7.50 9.56
C LEU A 24 -8.96 -8.51 9.28
N VAL A 25 -9.96 -8.15 8.48
CA VAL A 25 -11.00 -9.09 8.00
C VAL A 25 -10.37 -10.24 7.23
N LEU A 26 -9.44 -9.95 6.32
CA LEU A 26 -8.72 -10.97 5.56
C LEU A 26 -7.93 -11.89 6.51
N TRP A 27 -7.17 -11.32 7.43
CA TRP A 27 -6.38 -12.06 8.41
C TRP A 27 -7.22 -12.98 9.28
N LEU A 28 -8.36 -12.51 9.78
CA LEU A 28 -9.28 -13.33 10.59
C LEU A 28 -9.90 -14.48 9.79
N ASN A 29 -10.24 -14.24 8.52
CA ASN A 29 -10.81 -15.26 7.62
C ASN A 29 -9.76 -16.18 6.98
N ARG A 30 -8.48 -16.05 7.36
CA ARG A 30 -7.38 -16.88 6.84
C ARG A 30 -7.55 -18.37 7.16
N ARG A 31 -8.24 -18.73 8.25
CA ARG A 31 -8.37 -20.12 8.70
C ARG A 31 -9.48 -20.91 8.01
N ASP A 32 -10.55 -20.25 7.58
CA ASP A 32 -11.80 -20.94 7.19
C ASP A 32 -11.94 -21.19 5.69
N SER A 33 -10.90 -20.94 4.90
CA SER A 33 -11.08 -20.90 3.47
C SER A 33 -9.99 -21.61 2.68
N ILE A 34 -10.46 -22.15 1.55
CA ILE A 34 -9.74 -22.50 0.32
C ILE A 34 -8.90 -21.29 -0.22
N LEU A 35 -8.77 -20.18 0.53
CA LEU A 35 -8.01 -18.95 0.24
C LEU A 35 -6.53 -19.02 0.67
N GLY A 36 -5.93 -20.21 0.73
CA GLY A 36 -4.47 -20.36 0.58
C GLY A 36 -3.98 -19.94 -0.82
N SER A 37 -4.88 -19.44 -1.67
CA SER A 37 -4.61 -19.06 -3.04
C SER A 37 -3.65 -17.86 -3.10
N PRO A 38 -2.78 -17.81 -4.13
CA PRO A 38 -1.82 -16.72 -4.33
C PRO A 38 -2.49 -15.34 -4.36
N PHE A 39 -3.79 -15.27 -4.69
CA PHE A 39 -4.60 -14.06 -4.63
C PHE A 39 -4.58 -13.39 -3.25
N PHE A 40 -4.80 -14.17 -2.19
CA PHE A 40 -4.91 -13.62 -0.84
C PHE A 40 -3.59 -13.03 -0.37
N VAL A 41 -2.49 -13.73 -0.66
CA VAL A 41 -1.13 -13.27 -0.33
C VAL A 41 -0.79 -12.00 -1.09
N VAL A 42 -1.07 -11.96 -2.40
CA VAL A 42 -0.85 -10.76 -3.23
C VAL A 42 -1.71 -9.59 -2.75
N PHE A 43 -2.97 -9.84 -2.39
CA PHE A 43 -3.88 -8.81 -1.91
C PHE A 43 -3.44 -8.25 -0.55
N MET A 44 -3.01 -9.10 0.39
CA MET A 44 -2.45 -8.64 1.66
C MET A 44 -1.15 -7.84 1.47
N ALA A 45 -0.25 -8.31 0.60
CA ALA A 45 1.00 -7.60 0.30
C ALA A 45 0.74 -6.23 -0.35
N ALA A 46 -0.23 -6.14 -1.27
CA ALA A 46 -0.65 -4.89 -1.88
C ALA A 46 -1.27 -3.94 -0.85
N GLY A 47 -2.17 -4.41 0.02
CA GLY A 47 -2.77 -3.59 1.08
C GLY A 47 -1.75 -3.07 2.09
N LEU A 48 -0.76 -3.88 2.48
CA LEU A 48 0.34 -3.45 3.34
C LEU A 48 1.22 -2.40 2.64
N SER A 49 1.50 -2.57 1.35
CA SER A 49 2.21 -1.58 0.56
C SER A 49 1.45 -0.25 0.55
N ASP A 50 0.13 -0.26 0.33
CA ASP A 50 -0.70 0.95 0.32
C ASP A 50 -0.68 1.70 1.65
N ILE A 51 -0.78 0.99 2.78
CA ILE A 51 -0.66 1.59 4.12
C ILE A 51 0.73 2.20 4.31
N PHE A 52 1.79 1.49 3.92
CA PHE A 52 3.16 2.00 4.03
C PHE A 52 3.34 3.28 3.22
N VAL A 53 2.81 3.34 1.99
CA VAL A 53 2.85 4.55 1.15
C VAL A 53 2.08 5.69 1.81
N ALA A 54 0.87 5.43 2.33
CA ALA A 54 0.04 6.45 2.95
C ALA A 54 0.71 7.06 4.20
N VAL A 55 1.26 6.21 5.07
CA VAL A 55 2.02 6.64 6.26
C VAL A 55 3.28 7.38 5.85
N GLN A 56 4.04 6.88 4.89
CA GLN A 56 5.24 7.55 4.40
C GLN A 56 4.92 8.93 3.81
N ARG A 57 3.82 9.05 3.05
CA ARG A 57 3.39 10.36 2.51
C ARG A 57 3.00 11.31 3.62
N ALA A 58 2.29 10.87 4.65
CA ALA A 58 1.99 11.70 5.82
C ALA A 58 3.28 12.15 6.53
N CYS A 59 4.22 11.24 6.79
CA CYS A 59 5.47 11.57 7.46
C CYS A 59 6.41 12.44 6.61
N CYS A 60 6.56 12.19 5.31
CA CYS A 60 7.54 12.89 4.47
C CYS A 60 6.99 14.17 3.81
N ILE A 61 5.67 14.26 3.55
CA ILE A 61 5.05 15.40 2.86
C ILE A 61 4.35 16.35 3.85
N GLN A 62 3.87 15.86 4.99
CA GLN A 62 3.07 16.63 5.96
C GLN A 62 3.87 17.06 7.20
N ALA A 63 4.96 16.36 7.55
CA ALA A 63 5.89 16.81 8.59
C ALA A 63 6.94 17.90 8.19
N PRO A 64 6.96 18.51 6.98
CA PRO A 64 7.96 19.51 6.67
C PRO A 64 7.59 20.92 7.17
N THR A 65 6.56 21.07 8.02
CA THR A 65 6.21 22.41 8.52
C THR A 65 7.07 22.89 9.69
N MET A 66 7.73 22.03 10.50
CA MET A 66 8.67 22.54 11.52
C MET A 66 9.87 21.66 11.93
N PHE A 67 9.83 20.31 11.86
CA PHE A 67 10.89 19.48 12.48
C PHE A 67 11.66 18.55 11.52
N PHE A 68 10.99 17.96 10.52
CA PHE A 68 11.63 16.96 9.65
C PHE A 68 12.31 17.56 8.41
N TYR A 69 11.93 18.77 7.99
CA TYR A 69 12.55 19.41 6.82
C TYR A 69 14.01 19.79 7.11
N GLU A 70 14.30 20.30 8.32
CA GLU A 70 15.67 20.59 8.72
C GLU A 70 16.50 19.31 8.84
N VAL A 71 15.98 18.25 9.45
CA VAL A 71 16.70 16.96 9.57
C VAL A 71 16.89 16.28 8.20
N ALA A 72 15.91 16.36 7.30
CA ALA A 72 15.98 15.77 5.97
C ALA A 72 16.89 16.56 5.00
N LEU A 73 16.97 17.89 5.12
CA LEU A 73 17.92 18.71 4.36
C LEU A 73 19.34 18.61 4.91
N ASN A 74 19.51 18.41 6.21
CA ASN A 74 20.83 18.34 6.85
C ASN A 74 21.53 16.98 6.60
N SER A 75 20.80 15.96 6.16
CA SER A 75 21.34 14.65 5.78
C SER A 75 20.97 14.28 4.35
N ARG A 76 21.94 14.37 3.43
CA ARG A 76 21.79 13.88 2.04
C ARG A 76 21.33 12.42 1.97
N ALA A 77 21.69 11.62 2.97
CA ALA A 77 21.26 10.23 3.07
C ALA A 77 19.74 10.12 3.28
N MET A 78 19.17 10.94 4.17
CA MET A 78 17.72 10.92 4.46
C MET A 78 16.89 11.35 3.25
N ALA A 79 17.30 12.42 2.56
CA ALA A 79 16.63 12.86 1.33
C ALA A 79 16.65 11.78 0.23
N THR A 80 17.79 11.09 0.08
CA THR A 80 17.94 9.99 -0.88
C THR A 80 17.02 8.82 -0.52
N ILE A 81 16.97 8.44 0.77
CA ILE A 81 16.09 7.36 1.25
C ILE A 81 14.63 7.70 0.98
N CYS A 82 14.16 8.92 1.31
CA CYS A 82 12.78 9.34 1.08
C CYS A 82 12.39 9.32 -0.41
N LEU A 83 13.27 9.79 -1.30
CA LEU A 83 13.05 9.75 -2.74
C LEU A 83 13.04 8.30 -3.28
N ALA A 84 13.99 7.47 -2.82
CA ALA A 84 14.06 6.07 -3.21
C ALA A 84 12.83 5.30 -2.75
N THR A 85 12.43 5.41 -1.48
CA THR A 85 11.24 4.71 -0.96
C THR A 85 9.97 5.20 -1.66
N ARG A 86 9.81 6.49 -1.95
CA ARG A 86 8.66 6.99 -2.72
C ARG A 86 8.57 6.35 -4.11
N ARG A 87 9.70 6.17 -4.79
CA ARG A 87 9.76 5.54 -6.12
C ARG A 87 9.46 4.04 -6.04
N HIS A 88 10.07 3.34 -5.09
CA HIS A 88 9.85 1.91 -4.87
C HIS A 88 8.42 1.59 -4.44
N ALA A 89 7.85 2.41 -3.55
CA ALA A 89 6.46 2.34 -3.12
C ALA A 89 5.49 2.38 -4.31
N GLY A 90 5.66 3.35 -5.22
CA GLY A 90 4.83 3.46 -6.43
C GLY A 90 4.96 2.25 -7.36
N THR A 91 6.17 1.72 -7.53
CA THR A 91 6.37 0.51 -8.35
C THR A 91 5.74 -0.73 -7.73
N THR A 92 5.81 -0.88 -6.40
CA THR A 92 5.20 -2.02 -5.69
C THR A 92 3.68 -1.99 -5.79
N GLN A 93 3.06 -0.80 -5.70
CA GLN A 93 1.61 -0.63 -5.89
C GLN A 93 1.18 -1.02 -7.32
N CYS A 94 1.89 -0.55 -8.34
CA CYS A 94 1.61 -0.93 -9.73
C CYS A 94 1.78 -2.43 -9.98
N LEU A 95 2.82 -3.05 -9.42
CA LEU A 95 3.01 -4.50 -9.54
C LEU A 95 1.91 -5.27 -8.82
N GLY A 96 1.50 -4.84 -7.62
CA GLY A 96 0.40 -5.43 -6.87
C GLY A 96 -0.92 -5.40 -7.64
N THR A 97 -1.26 -4.27 -8.27
CA THR A 97 -2.49 -4.14 -9.07
C THR A 97 -2.45 -5.00 -10.34
N VAL A 98 -1.30 -5.07 -11.02
CA VAL A 98 -1.11 -5.95 -12.19
C VAL A 98 -1.25 -7.42 -11.80
N LEU A 99 -0.64 -7.85 -10.69
CA LEU A 99 -0.75 -9.22 -10.20
C LEU A 99 -2.18 -9.58 -9.80
N LEU A 100 -2.91 -8.66 -9.16
CA LEU A 100 -4.33 -8.84 -8.85
C LEU A 100 -5.19 -8.95 -10.11
N ALA A 101 -4.94 -8.09 -11.11
CA ALA A 101 -5.65 -8.12 -12.38
C ALA A 101 -5.38 -9.42 -13.14
N LEU A 102 -4.12 -9.87 -13.20
CA LEU A 102 -3.73 -11.15 -13.78
C LEU A 102 -4.40 -12.32 -13.06
N ASN A 103 -4.42 -12.32 -11.73
CA ASN A 103 -5.08 -13.39 -10.98
C ASN A 103 -6.60 -13.42 -11.23
N ARG A 104 -7.25 -12.27 -11.33
CA ARG A 104 -8.68 -12.21 -11.69
C ARG A 104 -8.92 -12.66 -13.13
N PHE A 105 -8.01 -12.30 -14.04
CA PHE A 105 -8.09 -12.71 -15.44
C PHE A 105 -7.95 -14.23 -15.59
N THR A 106 -6.95 -14.84 -14.93
CA THR A 106 -6.75 -16.30 -14.96
C THR A 106 -7.91 -17.05 -14.30
N ALA A 107 -8.52 -16.49 -13.25
CA ALA A 107 -9.73 -17.04 -12.64
C ALA A 107 -10.92 -17.12 -13.62
N VAL A 108 -11.08 -16.09 -14.46
CA VAL A 108 -12.18 -16.00 -15.42
C VAL A 108 -11.91 -16.86 -16.67
N VAL A 109 -10.69 -16.80 -17.22
CA VAL A 109 -10.34 -17.47 -18.48
C VAL A 109 -10.06 -18.96 -18.27
N PHE A 110 -9.47 -19.34 -17.14
CA PHE A 110 -9.08 -20.73 -16.85
C PHE A 110 -9.64 -21.22 -15.50
N PRO A 111 -10.97 -21.27 -15.32
CA PRO A 111 -11.61 -21.56 -14.05
C PRO A 111 -11.29 -22.97 -13.51
N LEU A 112 -11.12 -23.96 -14.41
CA LEU A 112 -10.77 -25.33 -14.03
C LEU A 112 -9.35 -25.42 -13.45
N ARG A 113 -8.39 -24.70 -14.05
CA ARG A 113 -7.00 -24.65 -13.54
C ARG A 113 -6.91 -23.84 -12.24
N HIS A 114 -7.77 -22.82 -12.08
CA HIS A 114 -7.76 -21.98 -10.89
C HIS A 114 -8.43 -22.62 -9.66
N LYS A 115 -9.34 -23.59 -9.85
CA LYS A 115 -9.96 -24.36 -8.76
C LYS A 115 -9.12 -25.55 -8.27
N LEU A 116 -8.15 -26.00 -9.09
CA LEU A 116 -7.30 -27.16 -8.80
C LEU A 116 -5.99 -26.78 -8.08
N VAL A 117 -5.69 -25.48 -7.95
CA VAL A 117 -4.53 -24.90 -7.25
C VAL A 117 -5.02 -24.32 -5.93
#